data_AF-A0A240BRT9-F1
#
_entry.id   AF-A0A240BRT9-F1
#
_cell.length_a   1.000
_cell.length_b   1.000
_cell.length_c   1.000
_cell.angle_alpha   90.00
_cell.angle_beta   90.00
_cell.angle_gamma   90.00
#
_symmetry.space_group_name_H-M   'P 1'
#
loop_
_entity.id
_entity.type
_entity.pdbx_description
1 polymer ?
#
loop_
_entity_poly.entity_id
_entity_poly.type
_entity_poly.pdbx_seq_one_letter_code
_entity_poly.pdbx_strand_id
1 'polypeptide(L)'
;MKKILLGGITAMFLLTGCSNETNSKELKMGEVFNSGKEHISYITTHDPKESKGDAPVEFVIVSKKGETKLYNVYEGEYTLGDFAKMKDRKIEDKALEADKKAFNAQKRELISSIKGQMESTEDELHELHKDAGDPLVENEIEETDAEYDELNQELIKTQKTHYEDPEFKKMKLVLYTGFAGYSEDETGEEMFVFKKSNNFSDYEEKEHDLTLIGSIDPVDVHEKRYAGLYSNRGRYIVTEVGDKVEKSIFDSKDDEYVDEVE
;
A
#
# COMPACT_ATOMS: atom_id res chain seq x y z
N MET A 1 -18.25 -55.51 16.73
CA MET A 1 -18.56 -54.62 15.59
C MET A 1 -18.54 -53.18 16.08
N LYS A 2 -17.47 -52.44 15.79
CA LYS A 2 -17.34 -51.01 16.13
C LYS A 2 -18.18 -50.21 15.14
N LYS A 3 -19.20 -49.49 15.62
CA LYS A 3 -19.97 -48.55 14.79
C LYS A 3 -19.19 -47.24 14.69
N ILE A 4 -18.66 -46.96 13.52
CA ILE A 4 -18.09 -45.66 13.16
C ILE A 4 -19.29 -44.77 12.84
N LEU A 5 -19.60 -43.82 13.70
CA LEU A 5 -20.49 -42.70 13.35
C LEU A 5 -19.68 -41.81 12.40
N LEU A 6 -20.00 -41.84 11.11
CA LEU A 6 -19.63 -40.79 10.18
C LEU A 6 -20.36 -39.52 10.63
N GLY A 7 -19.66 -38.69 11.41
CA GLY A 7 -20.04 -37.30 11.59
C GLY A 7 -19.86 -36.60 10.24
N GLY A 8 -20.96 -36.42 9.52
CA GLY A 8 -21.02 -35.50 8.41
C GLY A 8 -20.75 -34.11 8.97
N ILE A 9 -19.51 -33.64 8.82
CA ILE A 9 -19.20 -32.21 8.89
C ILE A 9 -19.87 -31.64 7.65
N THR A 10 -21.13 -31.24 7.80
CA THR A 10 -21.77 -30.30 6.90
C THR A 10 -20.92 -29.04 6.99
N ALA A 11 -19.96 -28.91 6.07
CA ALA A 11 -19.30 -27.66 5.81
C ALA A 11 -20.40 -26.67 5.45
N MET A 12 -20.84 -25.89 6.43
CA MET A 12 -21.52 -24.64 6.17
C MET A 12 -20.50 -23.81 5.39
N PHE A 13 -20.64 -23.82 4.07
CA PHE A 13 -20.23 -22.71 3.24
C PHE A 13 -20.95 -21.49 3.83
N LEU A 14 -20.29 -20.80 4.77
CA LEU A 14 -20.52 -19.38 4.95
C LEU A 14 -20.09 -18.79 3.61
N LEU A 15 -21.04 -18.70 2.68
CA LEU A 15 -21.04 -17.65 1.68
C LEU A 15 -20.67 -16.39 2.47
N THR A 16 -19.47 -15.88 2.21
CA THR A 16 -18.98 -14.58 2.68
C THR A 16 -19.91 -13.53 2.09
N GLY A 17 -21.13 -13.45 2.64
CA GLY A 17 -22.04 -12.37 2.33
C GLY A 17 -21.31 -11.10 2.72
N CYS A 18 -21.23 -10.17 1.76
CA CYS A 18 -20.76 -8.80 1.97
C CYS A 18 -21.18 -8.37 3.36
N SER A 19 -20.20 -7.99 4.17
CA SER A 19 -20.45 -7.54 5.53
C SER A 19 -21.42 -6.35 5.51
N ASN A 20 -21.98 -5.98 6.66
CA ASN A 20 -22.96 -4.88 6.67
C ASN A 20 -22.34 -3.58 6.13
N GLU A 21 -21.05 -3.38 6.40
CA GLU A 21 -20.20 -2.26 5.99
C GLU A 21 -20.01 -2.18 4.46
N THR A 22 -19.97 -3.33 3.78
CA THR A 22 -19.83 -3.41 2.31
C THR A 22 -21.17 -3.61 1.60
N ASN A 23 -22.29 -3.55 2.32
CA ASN A 23 -23.64 -3.79 1.80
C ASN A 23 -24.67 -2.74 2.28
N SER A 24 -24.17 -1.58 2.72
CA SER A 24 -24.95 -0.37 3.00
C SER A 24 -25.29 0.36 1.70
N LYS A 25 -26.15 1.38 1.73
CA LYS A 25 -26.37 2.25 0.56
C LYS A 25 -25.19 3.17 0.29
N GLU A 26 -24.54 3.63 1.35
CA GLU A 26 -23.41 4.55 1.33
C GLU A 26 -22.20 3.83 1.90
N LEU A 27 -21.15 3.68 1.10
CA LEU A 27 -19.89 3.07 1.51
C LEU A 27 -18.98 4.12 2.15
N LYS A 28 -18.44 3.79 3.33
CA LYS A 28 -17.37 4.53 3.99
C LYS A 28 -16.14 3.64 4.10
N MET A 29 -14.98 4.11 3.66
CA MET A 29 -13.76 3.30 3.65
C MET A 29 -13.23 3.07 5.06
N GLY A 30 -13.38 4.05 5.97
CA GLY A 30 -13.07 3.89 7.38
C GLY A 30 -13.82 2.75 8.05
N GLU A 31 -15.12 2.57 7.78
CA GLU A 31 -15.91 1.43 8.29
C GLU A 31 -15.37 0.08 7.80
N VAL A 32 -14.98 0.00 6.53
CA VAL A 32 -14.42 -1.23 5.93
C VAL A 32 -13.11 -1.61 6.64
N PHE A 33 -12.20 -0.65 6.83
CA PHE A 33 -10.92 -0.91 7.49
C PHE A 33 -11.03 -1.19 8.98
N ASN A 34 -12.05 -0.61 9.64
CA ASN A 34 -12.29 -0.81 11.07
C ASN A 34 -13.24 -1.97 11.40
N SER A 35 -13.80 -2.64 10.38
CA SER A 35 -14.67 -3.80 10.59
C SER A 35 -13.98 -4.90 11.40
N GLY A 36 -14.77 -5.59 12.23
CA GLY A 36 -14.32 -6.79 12.95
C GLY A 36 -14.02 -7.98 12.03
N LYS A 37 -14.52 -7.93 10.78
CA LYS A 37 -14.23 -8.89 9.72
C LYS A 37 -13.02 -8.44 8.91
N GLU A 38 -12.33 -9.41 8.34
CA GLU A 38 -11.23 -9.15 7.43
C GLU A 38 -11.78 -8.73 6.07
N HIS A 39 -11.16 -7.71 5.47
CA HIS A 39 -11.50 -7.19 4.15
C HIS A 39 -10.25 -7.07 3.29
N ILE A 40 -10.43 -7.25 1.98
CA ILE A 40 -9.38 -7.03 1.00
C ILE A 40 -9.78 -5.83 0.14
N SER A 41 -8.94 -4.80 0.16
CA SER A 41 -9.05 -3.60 -0.67
C SER A 41 -7.81 -3.45 -1.56
N TYR A 42 -7.89 -2.57 -2.54
CA TYR A 42 -6.86 -2.40 -3.56
C TYR A 42 -6.58 -0.92 -3.77
N ILE A 43 -5.31 -0.57 -3.96
CA ILE A 43 -4.93 0.72 -4.56
C ILE A 43 -4.62 0.45 -6.02
N THR A 44 -5.33 1.11 -6.92
CA THR A 44 -5.14 1.00 -8.37
C THR A 44 -4.62 2.31 -8.96
N THR A 45 -3.89 2.20 -10.08
CA THR A 45 -3.25 3.35 -10.76
C THR A 45 -4.11 3.98 -11.84
N HIS A 46 -5.27 3.41 -12.12
CA HIS A 46 -6.22 3.86 -13.14
C HIS A 46 -7.64 3.65 -12.64
N ASP A 47 -8.59 4.45 -13.15
CA ASP A 47 -10.00 4.28 -12.80
C ASP A 47 -10.47 2.87 -13.23
N PRO A 48 -10.97 2.03 -12.31
CA PRO A 48 -11.51 0.72 -12.65
C PRO A 48 -12.66 0.74 -13.65
N LYS A 49 -13.47 1.82 -13.66
CA LYS A 49 -14.59 2.02 -14.60
C LYS A 49 -14.08 2.29 -16.01
N GLU A 50 -13.11 3.19 -16.17
CA GLU A 50 -12.53 3.49 -17.48
C GLU A 50 -11.70 2.32 -18.02
N SER A 51 -11.02 1.60 -17.13
CA SER A 51 -10.19 0.43 -17.45
C SER A 51 -10.99 -0.85 -17.65
N LYS A 52 -12.34 -0.81 -17.52
CA LYS A 52 -13.23 -1.98 -17.60
C LYS A 52 -12.80 -3.13 -16.68
N GLY A 53 -12.31 -2.80 -15.50
CA GLY A 53 -11.82 -3.76 -14.51
C GLY A 53 -10.36 -4.18 -14.67
N ASP A 54 -9.68 -3.83 -15.76
CA ASP A 54 -8.25 -4.16 -15.96
C ASP A 54 -7.31 -3.08 -15.40
N ALA A 55 -7.78 -2.30 -14.41
CA ALA A 55 -6.96 -1.30 -13.73
C ALA A 55 -5.77 -1.97 -13.02
N PRO A 56 -4.51 -1.56 -13.30
CA PRO A 56 -3.35 -2.13 -12.63
C PRO A 56 -3.39 -1.85 -11.13
N VAL A 57 -3.16 -2.89 -10.34
CA VAL A 57 -3.09 -2.81 -8.87
C VAL A 57 -1.66 -2.48 -8.47
N GLU A 58 -1.52 -1.48 -7.61
CA GLU A 58 -0.26 -1.08 -6.99
C GLU A 58 -0.09 -1.76 -5.63
N PHE A 59 -1.15 -1.72 -4.81
CA PHE A 59 -1.17 -2.35 -3.50
C PHE A 59 -2.40 -3.19 -3.27
N VAL A 60 -2.21 -4.30 -2.55
CA VAL A 60 -3.30 -5.04 -1.90
C VAL A 60 -3.27 -4.70 -0.41
N ILE A 61 -4.43 -4.35 0.14
CA ILE A 61 -4.63 -4.01 1.55
C ILE A 61 -5.48 -5.11 2.17
N VAL A 62 -4.98 -5.77 3.20
CA VAL A 62 -5.78 -6.64 4.05
C VAL A 62 -6.03 -5.91 5.36
N SER A 63 -7.30 -5.65 5.69
CA SER A 63 -7.67 -4.84 6.85
C SER A 63 -8.56 -5.59 7.83
N LYS A 64 -8.38 -5.31 9.12
CA LYS A 64 -9.21 -5.84 10.19
C LYS A 64 -9.04 -5.00 11.45
N LYS A 65 -10.15 -4.54 12.05
CA LYS A 65 -10.17 -3.80 13.32
C LYS A 65 -9.20 -2.60 13.37
N GLY A 66 -9.10 -1.85 12.28
CA GLY A 66 -8.25 -0.65 12.20
C GLY A 66 -6.77 -0.96 12.00
N GLU A 67 -6.42 -2.23 11.81
CA GLU A 67 -5.08 -2.67 11.45
C GLU A 67 -5.06 -3.13 10.00
N THR A 68 -3.93 -2.91 9.32
CA THR A 68 -3.75 -3.26 7.91
C THR A 68 -2.43 -3.98 7.68
N LYS A 69 -2.43 -4.89 6.69
CA LYS A 69 -1.25 -5.36 5.98
C LYS A 69 -1.26 -4.73 4.60
N LEU A 70 -0.14 -4.16 4.20
CA LEU A 70 0.04 -3.58 2.87
C LEU A 70 1.03 -4.43 2.08
N TYR A 71 0.59 -4.92 0.93
CA TYR A 71 1.41 -5.70 0.00
C TYR A 71 1.67 -4.88 -1.25
N ASN A 72 2.94 -4.67 -1.60
CA ASN A 72 3.33 -4.02 -2.84
C ASN A 72 3.28 -5.03 -3.99
N VAL A 73 2.33 -4.86 -4.90
CA VAL A 73 2.18 -5.73 -6.07
C VAL A 73 2.53 -5.00 -7.37
N TYR A 74 3.10 -3.80 -7.27
CA TYR A 74 3.40 -2.90 -8.38
C TYR A 74 4.67 -3.34 -9.14
N GLU A 75 4.51 -4.39 -9.94
CA GLU A 75 5.34 -4.67 -11.13
C GLU A 75 4.45 -4.88 -12.37
N GLY A 76 3.27 -4.27 -12.40
CA GLY A 76 2.31 -4.41 -13.50
C GLY A 76 1.82 -5.85 -13.73
N GLU A 77 2.03 -6.74 -12.76
CA GLU A 77 1.73 -8.17 -12.90
C GLU A 77 0.26 -8.50 -12.70
N TYR A 78 -0.49 -7.63 -12.00
CA TYR A 78 -1.87 -7.90 -11.62
C TYR A 78 -2.78 -6.70 -11.85
N THR A 79 -3.95 -7.00 -12.38
CA THR A 79 -5.07 -6.08 -12.50
C THR A 79 -6.15 -6.38 -11.47
N LEU A 80 -7.08 -5.43 -11.26
CA LEU A 80 -8.24 -5.67 -10.42
C LEU A 80 -9.07 -6.87 -10.94
N GLY A 81 -9.18 -7.02 -12.26
CA GLY A 81 -9.85 -8.14 -12.92
C GLY A 81 -9.20 -9.50 -12.69
N ASP A 82 -7.88 -9.55 -12.48
CA ASP A 82 -7.19 -10.78 -12.09
C ASP A 82 -7.58 -11.22 -10.69
N PHE A 83 -7.55 -10.28 -9.72
CA PHE A 83 -7.95 -10.57 -8.34
C PHE A 83 -9.45 -10.84 -8.20
N ALA A 84 -10.29 -10.21 -9.02
CA ALA A 84 -11.74 -10.42 -8.98
C ALA A 84 -12.16 -11.87 -9.26
N LYS A 85 -11.33 -12.62 -10.00
CA LYS A 85 -11.56 -14.05 -10.31
C LYS A 85 -11.05 -14.99 -9.21
N MET A 86 -10.41 -14.45 -8.18
CA MET A 86 -9.77 -15.24 -7.11
C MET A 86 -10.59 -15.20 -5.83
N LYS A 87 -10.36 -16.22 -4.99
CA LYS A 87 -10.85 -16.26 -3.61
C LYS A 87 -9.82 -15.60 -2.71
N ASP A 88 -10.27 -15.00 -1.62
CA ASP A 88 -9.47 -14.18 -0.67
C ASP A 88 -8.13 -14.82 -0.29
N ARG A 89 -8.14 -16.08 0.17
CA ARG A 89 -6.90 -16.80 0.51
C ARG A 89 -5.89 -16.84 -0.65
N LYS A 90 -6.37 -17.03 -1.88
CA LYS A 90 -5.52 -17.06 -3.08
C LYS A 90 -5.02 -15.65 -3.44
N ILE A 91 -5.81 -14.62 -3.15
CA ILE A 91 -5.43 -13.21 -3.32
C ILE A 91 -4.27 -12.89 -2.39
N GLU A 92 -4.38 -13.23 -1.10
CA GLU A 92 -3.31 -13.04 -0.11
C GLU A 92 -2.04 -13.81 -0.48
N ASP A 93 -2.15 -15.09 -0.85
CA ASP A 93 -0.99 -15.91 -1.27
C ASP A 93 -0.26 -15.25 -2.47
N LYS A 94 -1.03 -14.69 -3.42
CA LYS A 94 -0.49 -14.00 -4.61
C LYS A 94 0.11 -12.64 -4.29
N ALA A 95 -0.54 -11.87 -3.41
CA ALA A 95 -0.05 -10.58 -2.95
C ALA A 95 1.28 -10.74 -2.20
N LEU A 96 1.41 -11.77 -1.35
CA LEU A 96 2.65 -12.10 -0.64
C LEU A 96 3.79 -12.49 -1.60
N GLU A 97 3.49 -13.32 -2.61
CA GLU A 97 4.48 -13.70 -3.64
C GLU A 97 4.99 -12.48 -4.41
N ALA A 98 4.08 -11.60 -4.81
CA ALA A 98 4.38 -10.37 -5.55
C ALA A 98 5.17 -9.36 -4.68
N ASP A 99 4.77 -9.16 -3.43
CA ASP A 99 5.45 -8.27 -2.47
C ASP A 99 6.90 -8.70 -2.22
N LYS A 100 7.12 -10.01 -2.05
CA LYS A 100 8.47 -10.56 -1.94
C LYS A 100 9.28 -10.38 -3.23
N LYS A 101 8.64 -10.47 -4.40
CA LYS A 101 9.31 -10.23 -5.69
C LYS A 101 9.72 -8.76 -5.82
N ALA A 102 8.80 -7.84 -5.57
CA ALA A 102 9.02 -6.40 -5.58
C ALA A 102 10.14 -6.00 -4.62
N PHE A 103 10.11 -6.51 -3.38
CA PHE A 103 11.19 -6.33 -2.41
C PHE A 103 12.57 -6.70 -2.96
N ASN A 104 12.68 -7.88 -3.59
CA ASN A 104 13.95 -8.35 -4.13
C ASN A 104 14.39 -7.55 -5.36
N ALA A 105 13.45 -7.04 -6.18
CA ALA A 105 13.75 -6.16 -7.29
C ALA A 105 14.30 -4.83 -6.79
N GLN A 106 13.59 -4.16 -5.88
CA GLN A 106 14.01 -2.90 -5.26
C GLN A 106 15.37 -3.03 -4.57
N LYS A 107 15.60 -4.12 -3.82
CA LYS A 107 16.91 -4.41 -3.21
C LYS A 107 18.03 -4.45 -4.24
N ARG A 108 17.81 -5.11 -5.38
CA ARG A 108 18.82 -5.24 -6.44
C ARG A 108 19.09 -3.89 -7.11
N GLU A 109 18.03 -3.12 -7.38
CA GLU A 109 18.14 -1.80 -7.98
C GLU A 109 18.93 -0.84 -7.07
N LEU A 110 18.62 -0.83 -5.77
CA LEU A 110 19.35 -0.01 -4.79
C LEU A 110 20.82 -0.42 -4.68
N ILE A 111 21.12 -1.72 -4.59
CA ILE A 111 22.51 -2.21 -4.59
C ILE A 111 23.25 -1.75 -5.85
N SER A 112 22.58 -1.77 -7.01
CA SER A 112 23.18 -1.30 -8.26
C SER A 112 23.41 0.20 -8.26
N SER A 113 22.48 0.98 -7.72
CA SER A 113 22.60 2.44 -7.59
C SER A 113 23.75 2.83 -6.68
N ILE A 114 23.82 2.26 -5.47
CA ILE A 114 24.89 2.54 -4.50
C ILE A 114 26.25 2.21 -5.10
N LYS A 115 26.38 1.06 -5.78
CA LYS A 115 27.64 0.69 -6.44
C LYS A 115 28.06 1.66 -7.54
N GLY A 116 27.11 2.15 -8.36
CA GLY A 116 27.41 3.15 -9.38
C GLY A 116 27.85 4.49 -8.79
N GLN A 117 27.26 4.88 -7.65
CA GLN A 117 27.69 6.06 -6.90
C GLN A 117 29.10 5.86 -6.34
N MET A 118 29.36 4.73 -5.67
CA MET A 118 30.70 4.39 -5.15
C MET A 118 31.77 4.40 -6.24
N GLU A 119 31.49 3.84 -7.43
CA GLU A 119 32.42 3.88 -8.57
C GLU A 119 32.71 5.32 -9.01
N SER A 120 31.69 6.19 -9.03
CA SER A 120 31.85 7.61 -9.38
C SER A 120 32.66 8.37 -8.32
N THR A 121 32.41 8.09 -7.04
CA THR A 121 33.14 8.68 -5.91
C THR A 121 34.60 8.21 -5.88
N GLU A 122 34.86 6.94 -6.19
CA GLU A 122 36.23 6.40 -6.30
C GLU A 122 37.02 7.05 -7.44
N ASP A 123 36.38 7.26 -8.60
CA ASP A 123 36.98 7.99 -9.72
C ASP A 123 37.30 9.45 -9.33
N GLU A 124 36.41 10.13 -8.60
CA GLU A 124 36.63 11.48 -8.09
C GLU A 124 37.82 11.56 -7.11
N LEU A 125 37.89 10.65 -6.14
CA LEU A 125 39.03 10.53 -5.23
C LEU A 125 40.35 10.32 -5.98
N HIS A 126 40.35 9.47 -7.02
CA HIS A 126 41.53 9.24 -7.82
C HIS A 126 41.99 10.49 -8.59
N GLU A 127 41.06 11.33 -9.06
CA GLU A 127 41.41 12.62 -9.68
C GLU A 127 41.94 13.63 -8.64
N LEU A 128 41.28 13.78 -7.50
CA LEU A 128 41.70 14.69 -6.42
C LEU A 128 43.11 14.35 -5.91
N HIS A 129 43.41 13.06 -5.75
CA HIS A 129 44.73 12.61 -5.31
C HIS A 129 45.88 12.96 -6.28
N LYS A 130 45.61 13.30 -7.54
CA LYS A 130 46.66 13.76 -8.47
C LYS A 130 47.22 15.13 -8.08
N ASP A 131 46.42 15.95 -7.42
CA ASP A 131 46.75 17.30 -6.98
C ASP A 131 46.97 17.38 -5.45
N ALA A 132 47.22 16.23 -4.81
CA ALA A 132 47.46 16.13 -3.36
C ALA A 132 48.61 17.05 -2.89
N GLY A 133 48.42 17.69 -1.73
CA GLY A 133 49.32 18.69 -1.17
C GLY A 133 48.86 20.16 -1.27
N ASP A 134 47.79 20.46 -2.01
CA ASP A 134 47.05 21.72 -1.87
C ASP A 134 46.02 21.60 -0.71
N PRO A 135 46.08 22.45 0.33
CA PRO A 135 45.15 22.37 1.46
C PRO A 135 43.65 22.44 1.10
N LEU A 136 43.30 23.02 -0.04
CA LEU A 136 41.90 23.03 -0.51
C LEU A 136 41.49 21.65 -1.04
N VAL A 137 42.38 20.96 -1.74
CA VAL A 137 42.17 19.60 -2.30
C VAL A 137 42.16 18.56 -1.17
N GLU A 138 42.96 18.73 -0.12
CA GLU A 138 42.97 17.82 1.03
C GLU A 138 41.62 17.78 1.76
N ASN A 139 40.94 18.92 1.92
CA ASN A 139 39.60 18.95 2.51
C ASN A 139 38.58 18.26 1.61
N GLU A 140 38.66 18.47 0.29
CA GLU A 140 37.77 17.80 -0.67
C GLU A 140 37.97 16.28 -0.63
N ILE A 141 39.22 15.80 -0.55
CA ILE A 141 39.51 14.37 -0.37
C ILE A 141 38.86 13.82 0.91
N GLU A 142 38.99 14.51 2.04
CA GLU A 142 38.38 14.06 3.31
C GLU A 142 36.85 13.97 3.22
N GLU A 143 36.19 14.94 2.56
CA GLU A 143 34.74 14.93 2.35
C GLU A 143 34.31 13.79 1.43
N THR A 144 35.00 13.59 0.29
CA THR A 144 34.68 12.54 -0.67
C THR A 144 34.97 11.13 -0.11
N ASP A 145 36.02 10.96 0.72
CA ASP A 145 36.28 9.69 1.43
C ASP A 145 35.15 9.37 2.41
N ALA A 146 34.65 10.38 3.14
CA ALA A 146 33.52 10.21 4.05
C ALA A 146 32.24 9.80 3.30
N GLU A 147 31.96 10.40 2.14
CA GLU A 147 30.84 10.00 1.29
C GLU A 147 30.98 8.54 0.82
N TYR A 148 32.18 8.12 0.40
CA TYR A 148 32.43 6.73 0.00
C TYR A 148 32.18 5.75 1.16
N ASP A 149 32.63 6.09 2.36
CA ASP A 149 32.41 5.29 3.57
C ASP A 149 30.91 5.19 3.94
N GLU A 150 30.14 6.28 3.79
CA GLU A 150 28.69 6.28 3.98
C GLU A 150 27.99 5.35 2.97
N LEU A 151 28.33 5.45 1.69
CA LEU A 151 27.80 4.56 0.64
C LEU A 151 28.14 3.10 0.91
N ASN A 152 29.36 2.80 1.36
CA ASN A 152 29.75 1.44 1.70
C ASN A 152 28.97 0.88 2.91
N GLN A 153 28.72 1.72 3.93
CA GLN A 153 27.86 1.34 5.07
C GLN A 153 26.43 1.07 4.61
N GLU A 154 25.87 1.92 3.75
CA GLU A 154 24.55 1.74 3.16
C GLU A 154 24.47 0.44 2.34
N LEU A 155 25.49 0.15 1.52
CA LEU A 155 25.57 -1.10 0.75
C LEU A 155 25.52 -2.32 1.67
N ILE A 156 26.32 -2.33 2.75
CA ILE A 156 26.35 -3.43 3.73
C ILE A 156 25.01 -3.58 4.44
N LYS A 157 24.37 -2.47 4.84
CA LYS A 157 23.03 -2.46 5.46
C LYS A 157 22.01 -3.09 4.50
N THR A 158 21.95 -2.59 3.27
CA THR A 158 21.01 -3.07 2.23
C THR A 158 21.21 -4.54 1.91
N GLN A 159 22.46 -5.01 1.78
CA GLN A 159 22.75 -6.43 1.54
C GLN A 159 22.25 -7.35 2.67
N LYS A 160 22.32 -6.89 3.93
CA LYS A 160 21.87 -7.64 5.10
C LYS A 160 20.36 -7.59 5.35
N THR A 161 19.65 -6.60 4.80
CA THR A 161 18.19 -6.51 4.95
C THR A 161 17.50 -7.72 4.31
N HIS A 162 16.59 -8.34 5.05
CA HIS A 162 15.81 -9.48 4.60
C HIS A 162 14.33 -9.10 4.48
N TYR A 163 13.62 -9.86 3.67
CA TYR A 163 12.17 -9.69 3.52
C TYR A 163 11.48 -10.09 4.82
N GLU A 164 10.56 -9.23 5.28
CA GLU A 164 9.66 -9.48 6.39
C GLU A 164 8.22 -9.53 5.88
N ASP A 165 7.51 -10.63 6.14
CA ASP A 165 6.11 -10.75 5.75
C ASP A 165 5.29 -9.58 6.35
N PRO A 166 4.36 -8.97 5.60
CA PRO A 166 3.50 -7.92 6.14
C PRO A 166 2.71 -8.36 7.37
N GLU A 167 2.80 -7.55 8.43
CA GLU A 167 2.08 -7.75 9.68
C GLU A 167 0.96 -6.71 9.82
N PHE A 168 -0.08 -7.04 10.59
CA PHE A 168 -1.14 -6.10 10.89
C PHE A 168 -0.57 -4.93 11.70
N LYS A 169 -0.64 -3.73 11.13
CA LYS A 169 -0.20 -2.48 11.78
C LYS A 169 -1.35 -1.49 11.80
N LYS A 170 -1.47 -0.74 12.89
CA LYS A 170 -2.48 0.31 13.02
C LYS A 170 -2.35 1.31 11.87
N MET A 171 -3.44 1.50 11.14
CA MET A 171 -3.65 2.55 10.14
C MET A 171 -4.01 3.87 10.84
N LYS A 172 -3.75 5.00 10.18
CA LYS A 172 -4.30 6.30 10.58
C LYS A 172 -5.30 6.78 9.54
N LEU A 173 -6.44 7.31 9.99
CA LEU A 173 -7.38 8.09 9.18
C LEU A 173 -7.41 9.54 9.68
N VAL A 174 -7.05 10.48 8.80
CA VAL A 174 -7.10 11.93 9.05
C VAL A 174 -8.18 12.55 8.16
N LEU A 175 -9.07 13.36 8.75
CA LEU A 175 -10.08 14.11 8.01
C LEU A 175 -9.70 15.59 7.97
N TYR A 176 -9.80 16.20 6.79
CA TYR A 176 -9.63 17.64 6.62
C TYR A 176 -11.00 18.29 6.44
N THR A 177 -11.40 19.16 7.37
CA THR A 177 -12.71 19.85 7.34
C THR A 177 -12.55 21.36 7.16
N GLY A 178 -13.64 22.05 6.82
CA GLY A 178 -13.64 23.53 6.77
C GLY A 178 -12.76 24.17 5.69
N PHE A 179 -12.32 23.40 4.68
CA PHE A 179 -11.57 23.92 3.54
C PHE A 179 -12.48 24.64 2.53
N ALA A 180 -11.89 25.50 1.68
CA ALA A 180 -12.63 26.40 0.79
C ALA A 180 -13.73 25.71 -0.03
N GLY A 181 -14.99 26.00 0.29
CA GLY A 181 -16.17 25.43 -0.39
C GLY A 181 -16.95 24.40 0.43
N TYR A 182 -16.42 23.96 1.57
CA TYR A 182 -17.04 23.03 2.51
C TYR A 182 -17.40 23.73 3.83
N SER A 183 -18.47 23.28 4.48
CA SER A 183 -18.75 23.73 5.85
C SER A 183 -17.72 23.14 6.85
N GLU A 184 -17.59 23.75 8.04
CA GLU A 184 -16.74 23.21 9.13
C GLU A 184 -17.13 21.77 9.55
N ASP A 185 -18.34 21.35 9.18
CA ASP A 185 -18.91 20.04 9.47
C ASP A 185 -18.77 19.03 8.32
N GLU A 186 -18.28 19.45 7.15
CA GLU A 186 -18.10 18.60 5.98
C GLU A 186 -16.63 18.25 5.78
N THR A 187 -16.35 16.95 5.64
CA THR A 187 -15.05 16.44 5.19
C THR A 187 -14.84 16.85 3.73
N GLY A 188 -13.81 17.65 3.48
CA GLY A 188 -13.39 18.02 2.12
C GLY A 188 -12.39 17.04 1.53
N GLU A 189 -11.54 16.45 2.36
CA GLU A 189 -10.54 15.45 2.00
C GLU A 189 -10.34 14.46 3.16
N GLU A 190 -9.97 13.22 2.84
CA GLU A 190 -9.56 12.23 3.85
C GLU A 190 -8.24 11.58 3.47
N MET A 191 -7.37 11.33 4.44
CA MET A 191 -6.06 10.72 4.24
C MET A 191 -5.95 9.42 5.03
N PHE A 192 -5.73 8.33 4.30
CA PHE A 192 -5.34 7.05 4.90
C PHE A 192 -3.83 6.92 4.92
N VAL A 193 -3.27 6.56 6.07
CA VAL A 193 -1.84 6.28 6.23
C VAL A 193 -1.65 4.82 6.60
N PHE A 194 -0.98 4.09 5.70
CA PHE A 194 -0.70 2.65 5.82
C PHE A 194 0.77 2.42 6.16
N LYS A 195 1.08 1.58 7.14
CA LYS A 195 2.47 1.27 7.49
C LYS A 195 3.02 0.13 6.63
N LYS A 196 4.16 0.34 5.99
CA LYS A 196 4.89 -0.69 5.23
C LYS A 196 5.69 -1.59 6.20
N SER A 197 5.80 -2.88 5.89
CA SER A 197 6.74 -3.79 6.60
C SER A 197 8.14 -3.71 6.03
N ASN A 198 8.26 -3.64 4.71
CA ASN A 198 9.54 -3.56 4.03
C ASN A 198 9.71 -2.18 3.39
N ASN A 199 10.93 -1.64 3.43
CA ASN A 199 11.30 -0.43 2.71
C ASN A 199 12.81 -0.43 2.42
N PHE A 200 13.19 0.00 1.22
CA PHE A 200 14.59 0.15 0.80
C PHE A 200 14.98 1.59 0.51
N SER A 201 14.05 2.53 0.47
CA SER A 201 14.36 3.93 0.23
C SER A 201 14.47 4.67 1.56
N ASP A 202 15.61 5.32 1.84
CA ASP A 202 15.73 6.30 2.94
C ASP A 202 14.90 7.59 2.64
N TYR A 203 14.34 7.72 1.43
CA TYR A 203 13.45 8.81 0.99
C TYR A 203 11.95 8.47 1.04
N GLU A 204 11.56 7.20 1.11
CA GLU A 204 10.17 6.83 1.31
C GLU A 204 9.91 6.64 2.79
N GLU A 205 8.90 7.31 3.33
CA GLU A 205 8.45 7.09 4.70
C GLU A 205 8.14 5.60 4.91
N LYS A 206 8.20 5.12 6.17
CA LYS A 206 7.69 3.77 6.55
C LYS A 206 6.18 3.64 6.36
N GLU A 207 5.59 4.61 5.69
CA GLU A 207 4.19 4.88 5.57
C GLU A 207 3.88 5.11 4.08
N HIS A 208 2.66 4.77 3.70
CA HIS A 208 2.07 5.10 2.42
C HIS A 208 0.81 5.91 2.74
N ASP A 209 0.81 7.18 2.38
CA ASP A 209 -0.34 8.05 2.50
C ASP A 209 -1.15 8.11 1.21
N LEU A 210 -2.47 8.21 1.35
CA LEU A 210 -3.38 8.41 0.23
C LEU A 210 -4.44 9.45 0.61
N THR A 211 -4.27 10.67 0.10
CA THR A 211 -5.26 11.76 0.22
C THR A 211 -6.35 11.62 -0.84
N LEU A 212 -7.58 11.45 -0.41
CA LEU A 212 -8.75 11.19 -1.24
C LEU A 212 -9.61 12.45 -1.35
N ILE A 213 -10.04 12.75 -2.57
CA ILE A 213 -10.73 14.00 -2.92
C ILE A 213 -12.07 13.78 -3.64
N GLY A 214 -12.47 12.52 -3.83
CA GLY A 214 -13.85 12.22 -4.19
C GLY A 214 -14.13 10.74 -4.33
N SER A 215 -15.34 10.44 -4.77
CA SER A 215 -15.88 9.09 -4.84
C SER A 215 -15.81 8.45 -6.21
N ILE A 216 -15.80 7.13 -6.21
CA ILE A 216 -15.89 6.28 -7.38
C ILE A 216 -17.27 5.63 -7.36
N ASP A 217 -18.02 5.80 -8.45
CA ASP A 217 -19.29 5.09 -8.62
C ASP A 217 -19.05 3.57 -8.58
N PRO A 218 -19.98 2.79 -8.01
CA PRO A 218 -19.88 1.34 -8.07
C PRO A 218 -19.73 0.82 -9.51
N VAL A 219 -18.77 -0.08 -9.70
CA VAL A 219 -18.41 -0.67 -11.00
C VAL A 219 -18.35 -2.19 -10.89
N ASP A 220 -18.95 -2.86 -11.87
CA ASP A 220 -18.89 -4.32 -11.96
C ASP A 220 -17.62 -4.75 -12.70
N VAL A 221 -16.85 -5.65 -12.08
CA VAL A 221 -15.65 -6.26 -12.62
C VAL A 221 -15.80 -7.78 -12.50
N HIS A 222 -16.07 -8.44 -13.63
CA HIS A 222 -16.47 -9.84 -13.68
C HIS A 222 -17.73 -10.12 -12.85
N GLU A 223 -17.66 -11.03 -11.87
CA GLU A 223 -18.78 -11.41 -11.00
C GLU A 223 -18.82 -10.60 -9.70
N LYS A 224 -17.95 -9.60 -9.57
CA LYS A 224 -17.81 -8.77 -8.37
C LYS A 224 -18.11 -7.31 -8.69
N ARG A 225 -18.54 -6.58 -7.67
CA ARG A 225 -18.79 -5.14 -7.74
C ARG A 225 -17.83 -4.43 -6.81
N TYR A 226 -17.28 -3.30 -7.25
CA TYR A 226 -16.30 -2.53 -6.51
C TYR A 226 -16.76 -1.08 -6.38
N ALA A 227 -16.46 -0.46 -5.25
CA ALA A 227 -16.65 0.98 -5.04
C ALA A 227 -15.53 1.50 -4.13
N GLY A 228 -15.40 2.82 -4.05
CA GLY A 228 -14.35 3.43 -3.25
C GLY A 228 -14.13 4.90 -3.57
N LEU A 229 -12.91 5.36 -3.44
CA LEU A 229 -12.56 6.78 -3.47
C LEU A 229 -11.30 7.01 -4.32
N TYR A 230 -11.17 8.19 -4.91
CA TYR A 230 -10.02 8.56 -5.74
C TYR A 230 -9.19 9.68 -5.12
N SER A 231 -7.90 9.66 -5.41
CA SER A 231 -6.92 10.62 -4.92
C SER A 231 -6.61 11.70 -5.95
N ASN A 232 -6.08 12.83 -5.44
CA ASN A 232 -5.55 13.91 -6.28
C ASN A 232 -4.27 13.52 -7.05
N ARG A 233 -3.69 12.34 -6.78
CA ARG A 233 -2.51 11.77 -7.45
C ARG A 233 -2.87 10.71 -8.50
N GLY A 234 -4.14 10.60 -8.89
CA GLY A 234 -4.58 9.61 -9.88
C GLY A 234 -4.44 8.17 -9.37
N ARG A 235 -4.72 7.95 -8.10
CA ARG A 235 -4.84 6.62 -7.48
C ARG A 235 -6.27 6.42 -6.97
N TYR A 236 -6.67 5.17 -6.87
CA TYR A 236 -8.02 4.79 -6.49
C TYR A 236 -7.96 3.71 -5.44
N ILE A 237 -8.58 3.94 -4.28
CA ILE A 237 -8.78 2.91 -3.28
C ILE A 237 -10.14 2.28 -3.48
N VAL A 238 -10.19 0.97 -3.66
CA VAL A 238 -11.43 0.25 -3.96
C VAL A 238 -11.55 -1.03 -3.16
N THR A 239 -12.78 -1.39 -2.82
CA THR A 239 -13.11 -2.63 -2.11
C THR A 239 -14.30 -3.32 -2.78
N GLU A 240 -14.43 -4.63 -2.58
CA GLU A 240 -15.60 -5.39 -3.04
C GLU A 240 -16.84 -4.97 -2.23
N VAL A 241 -17.95 -4.74 -2.94
CA VAL A 241 -19.22 -4.30 -2.37
C VAL A 241 -20.40 -5.11 -2.86
N GLY A 242 -21.48 -5.13 -2.08
CA GLY A 242 -22.75 -5.73 -2.44
C GLY A 242 -23.63 -4.82 -3.31
N ASP A 243 -24.68 -5.40 -3.89
CA ASP A 243 -25.61 -4.75 -4.83
C ASP A 243 -26.34 -3.52 -4.27
N LYS A 244 -26.37 -3.36 -2.94
CA LYS A 244 -27.04 -2.23 -2.27
C LYS A 244 -26.24 -0.94 -2.29
N VAL A 245 -24.92 -1.01 -2.49
CA VAL A 245 -24.06 0.17 -2.50
C VAL A 245 -24.36 1.01 -3.75
N GLU A 246 -24.79 2.25 -3.51
CA GLU A 246 -25.15 3.22 -4.56
C GLU A 246 -24.02 4.25 -4.78
N LYS A 247 -23.29 4.61 -3.71
CA LYS A 247 -22.17 5.55 -3.76
C LYS A 247 -21.19 5.33 -2.61
N SER A 248 -19.96 5.78 -2.80
CA SER A 248 -19.01 5.99 -1.71
C SER A 248 -19.09 7.44 -1.22
N ILE A 249 -18.92 7.62 0.08
CA ILE A 249 -18.86 8.92 0.75
C ILE A 249 -17.64 8.95 1.66
N PHE A 250 -17.20 10.16 2.01
CA PHE A 250 -16.16 10.31 3.02
C PHE A 250 -16.65 9.96 4.41
N ASP A 251 -15.69 9.59 5.24
CA ASP A 251 -15.86 9.46 6.67
C ASP A 251 -16.14 10.84 7.31
N SER A 252 -16.79 10.83 8.47
CA SER A 252 -17.23 12.01 9.22
C SER A 252 -16.46 12.11 10.54
N LYS A 253 -16.22 13.33 11.03
CA LYS A 253 -15.58 13.57 12.34
C LYS A 253 -16.25 12.88 13.53
N ASP A 254 -17.54 12.54 13.40
CA ASP A 254 -18.31 11.87 14.44
C ASP A 254 -18.20 10.33 14.38
N ASP A 255 -17.52 9.78 13.36
CA ASP A 255 -17.30 8.35 13.23
C ASP A 255 -16.25 7.87 14.26
N GLU A 256 -16.57 6.78 14.97
CA GLU A 256 -15.81 6.32 16.15
C GLU A 256 -14.36 5.90 15.90
N TYR A 257 -14.01 5.68 14.63
CA TYR A 257 -12.71 5.19 14.17
C TYR A 257 -11.84 6.27 13.52
N VAL A 258 -12.29 7.53 13.51
CA VAL A 258 -11.48 8.65 13.02
C VAL A 258 -10.41 8.98 14.06
N ASP A 259 -9.14 8.97 13.63
CA ASP A 259 -8.01 9.23 14.54
C ASP A 259 -7.75 10.73 14.72
N GLU A 260 -7.91 11.52 13.67
CA GLU A 260 -7.57 12.95 13.67
C GLU A 260 -8.47 13.76 12.73
N VAL A 261 -8.74 15.00 13.14
CA VAL A 261 -9.50 16.00 12.37
C VAL A 261 -8.69 17.28 12.35
N GLU A 262 -8.36 17.77 11.16
CA GLU A 262 -7.56 18.96 10.90
C GLU A 262 -8.38 20.08 10.21
#